data_AF-A0A1V4HS42-F1
#
_entry.id   AF-A0A1V4HS42-F1
#
_cell.length_a   1.000
_cell.length_b   1.000
_cell.length_c   1.000
_cell.angle_alpha   90.00
_cell.angle_beta   90.00
_cell.angle_gamma   90.00
#
_symmetry.space_group_name_H-M   'P 1'
#
loop_
_entity.id
_entity.type
_entity.pdbx_description
1 polymer ?
#
loop_
_entity_poly.entity_id
_entity_poly.type
_entity_poly.pdbx_seq_one_letter_code
_entity_poly.pdbx_strand_id
1 'polypeptide(L)'
;MGFTNMELLFRLKGISTTETEDHLYLHTEDLLNNNMLMRISNIYDENEIVVRRMVSILHYNEIDAGNLTISNGSFSPIELYRIILDIFSLYKENPITTFLRIIQDLRISEYSSFKQITLENENSVRNQIIREFDLIRSQ
;
A
#
# COMPACT_ATOMS: atom_id res chain seq x y z
N MET A 1 -13.56 12.67 2.22
CA MET A 1 -14.55 11.67 2.70
C MET A 1 -14.59 10.51 1.71
N GLY A 2 -13.70 9.51 1.83
CA GLY A 2 -13.49 8.53 0.76
C GLY A 2 -13.66 7.06 1.12
N PHE A 3 -13.47 6.66 2.38
CA PHE A 3 -13.25 5.25 2.72
C PHE A 3 -14.18 4.65 3.81
N THR A 4 -15.03 5.47 4.44
CA THR A 4 -15.73 5.13 5.70
C THR A 4 -16.55 3.83 5.68
N ASN A 5 -17.17 3.48 4.55
CA ASN A 5 -17.94 2.23 4.43
C ASN A 5 -17.07 0.99 4.21
N MET A 6 -15.87 1.14 3.64
CA MET A 6 -14.95 0.01 3.40
C MET A 6 -14.16 -0.36 4.66
N GLU A 7 -13.86 0.61 5.52
CA GLU A 7 -13.16 0.36 6.80
C GLU A 7 -13.87 -0.67 7.67
N LEU A 8 -15.21 -0.57 7.77
CA LEU A 8 -16.00 -1.53 8.54
C LEU A 8 -15.84 -2.96 7.98
N LEU A 9 -15.84 -3.10 6.65
CA LEU A 9 -15.69 -4.40 5.99
C LEU A 9 -14.29 -5.00 6.25
N PHE A 10 -13.25 -4.17 6.24
CA PHE A 10 -11.90 -4.60 6.57
C PHE A 10 -11.76 -5.00 8.05
N ARG A 11 -12.34 -4.24 8.97
CA ARG A 11 -12.33 -4.58 10.39
C ARG A 11 -13.02 -5.92 10.68
N LEU A 12 -14.11 -6.24 9.98
CA LEU A 12 -14.76 -7.56 10.07
C LEU A 12 -13.88 -8.71 9.59
N LYS A 13 -12.82 -8.42 8.82
CA LYS A 13 -11.79 -9.39 8.39
C LYS A 13 -10.54 -9.36 9.26
N GLY A 14 -10.57 -8.62 10.38
CA GLY A 14 -9.43 -8.44 11.27
C GLY A 14 -8.31 -7.58 10.66
N ILE A 15 -8.65 -6.72 9.70
CA ILE A 15 -7.72 -5.78 9.07
C ILE A 15 -7.98 -4.40 9.67
N SER A 16 -6.97 -3.83 10.30
CA SER A 16 -6.99 -2.47 10.84
C SER A 16 -6.79 -1.45 9.72
N THR A 17 -7.38 -0.28 9.90
CA THR A 17 -7.32 0.81 8.93
C THR A 17 -6.95 2.14 9.59
N THR A 18 -6.08 2.89 8.94
CA THR A 18 -5.73 4.27 9.32
C THR A 18 -5.89 5.18 8.09
N GLU A 19 -6.76 6.18 8.18
CA GLU A 19 -7.00 7.16 7.11
C GLU A 19 -6.19 8.44 7.35
N THR A 20 -5.57 8.96 6.30
CA THR A 20 -5.04 10.32 6.19
C THR A 20 -5.74 11.04 5.05
N GLU A 21 -5.40 12.30 4.78
CA GLU A 21 -6.01 13.11 3.72
C GLU A 21 -5.95 12.41 2.34
N ASP A 22 -4.81 11.79 2.02
CA ASP A 22 -4.56 11.20 0.70
C ASP A 22 -4.55 9.67 0.68
N HIS A 23 -4.47 9.03 1.85
CA HIS A 23 -4.14 7.62 1.95
C HIS A 23 -5.05 6.87 2.93
N LEU A 24 -5.45 5.66 2.54
CA LEU A 24 -5.95 4.65 3.46
C LEU A 24 -4.88 3.57 3.64
N TYR A 25 -4.42 3.41 4.86
CA TYR A 25 -3.50 2.35 5.25
C TYR A 25 -4.25 1.16 5.79
N LEU A 26 -3.85 -0.05 5.37
CA LEU A 26 -4.41 -1.31 5.83
C LEU A 26 -3.31 -2.19 6.37
N HIS A 27 -3.53 -2.75 7.55
CA HIS A 27 -2.53 -3.55 8.24
C HIS A 27 -3.14 -4.58 9.18
N THR A 28 -2.32 -5.57 9.51
CA THR A 28 -2.52 -6.50 10.63
C THR A 28 -1.26 -6.46 11.49
N GLU A 29 -1.31 -6.97 12.72
CA GLU A 29 -0.10 -7.11 13.54
C GLU A 29 0.99 -7.91 12.83
N ASP A 30 0.59 -8.99 12.15
CA ASP A 30 1.51 -9.84 11.38
C ASP A 30 2.20 -9.08 10.25
N LEU A 31 1.47 -8.27 9.48
CA LEU A 31 2.07 -7.40 8.46
C LEU A 31 3.07 -6.42 9.07
N LEU A 32 2.71 -5.77 10.19
CA LEU A 32 3.57 -4.79 10.85
C LEU A 32 4.85 -5.42 11.43
N ASN A 33 4.76 -6.63 11.97
CA ASN A 33 5.90 -7.40 12.47
C ASN A 33 6.86 -7.79 11.33
N ASN A 34 6.33 -7.93 10.12
CA ASN A 34 7.09 -8.18 8.92
C ASN A 34 7.49 -6.89 8.18
N ASN A 35 7.35 -5.72 8.82
CA ASN A 35 7.64 -4.41 8.22
C ASN A 35 6.93 -4.21 6.87
N MET A 36 5.68 -4.67 6.79
CA MET A 36 4.81 -4.52 5.63
C MET A 36 3.54 -3.74 5.97
N LEU A 37 3.07 -3.00 4.98
CA LEU A 37 1.84 -2.23 5.06
C LEU A 37 1.21 -2.19 3.67
N MET A 38 -0.12 -2.15 3.61
CA MET A 38 -0.81 -1.89 2.37
C MET A 38 -1.34 -0.46 2.38
N ARG A 39 -1.22 0.23 1.26
CA ARG A 39 -1.66 1.62 1.10
C ARG A 39 -2.56 1.74 -0.11
N ILE A 40 -3.67 2.45 0.07
CA ILE A 40 -4.51 2.91 -1.02
C ILE A 40 -4.34 4.42 -1.12
N SER A 41 -3.85 4.91 -2.25
CA SER A 41 -3.67 6.33 -2.51
C SER A 41 -4.74 6.82 -3.48
N ASN A 42 -5.38 7.95 -3.17
CA ASN A 42 -6.24 8.64 -4.13
C ASN A 42 -5.37 9.44 -5.10
N ILE A 43 -5.69 9.38 -6.40
CA ILE A 43 -5.16 10.29 -7.41
C ILE A 43 -6.27 11.25 -7.79
N TYR A 44 -5.99 12.54 -7.63
CA TYR A 44 -6.92 13.62 -7.93
C TYR A 44 -6.62 14.23 -9.30
N ASP A 45 -7.64 14.79 -9.95
CA ASP A 45 -7.46 15.70 -11.09
C ASP A 45 -7.22 17.14 -10.62
N GLU A 46 -7.15 18.07 -11.58
CA GLU A 46 -6.95 19.51 -11.32
C GLU A 46 -8.09 20.16 -10.52
N ASN A 47 -9.24 19.49 -10.37
CA ASN A 47 -10.40 19.95 -9.62
C ASN A 47 -10.55 19.25 -8.26
N GLU A 48 -9.50 18.56 -7.80
CA GLU A 48 -9.49 17.78 -6.55
C GLU A 48 -10.52 16.64 -6.53
N ILE A 49 -10.92 16.13 -7.70
CA ILE A 49 -11.82 14.98 -7.81
C ILE A 49 -10.98 13.71 -7.92
N VAL A 50 -11.30 12.71 -7.10
CA VAL A 50 -10.65 11.39 -7.17
C VAL A 50 -10.98 10.73 -8.51
N VAL A 51 -9.99 10.64 -9.39
CA VAL A 51 -10.13 10.01 -10.72
C VAL A 51 -9.61 8.58 -10.75
N ARG A 52 -8.62 8.26 -9.89
CA ARG A 52 -8.01 6.94 -9.79
C ARG A 52 -7.62 6.63 -8.35
N ARG A 53 -7.44 5.35 -8.06
CA ARG A 53 -6.83 4.87 -6.83
C ARG A 53 -5.67 3.95 -7.17
N MET A 54 -4.61 4.05 -6.38
CA MET A 54 -3.45 3.16 -6.45
C MET A 54 -3.44 2.26 -5.23
N VAL A 55 -3.27 0.96 -5.44
CA VAL A 55 -3.05 -0.02 -4.39
C VAL A 55 -1.58 -0.39 -4.39
N SER A 56 -0.91 -0.14 -3.27
CA SER A 56 0.52 -0.33 -3.10
C SER A 56 0.83 -1.17 -1.86
N ILE A 57 1.92 -1.93 -1.93
CA ILE A 57 2.55 -2.59 -0.79
C ILE A 57 3.81 -1.82 -0.42
N LEU A 58 3.85 -1.33 0.81
CA LEU A 58 5.04 -0.75 1.42
C LEU A 58 5.75 -1.86 2.19
N HIS A 59 7.03 -2.03 1.96
CA HIS A 59 7.86 -2.98 2.69
C HIS A 59 9.23 -2.38 2.93
N TYR A 60 9.82 -2.64 4.10
CA TYR A 60 11.20 -2.29 4.34
C TYR A 60 11.91 -3.35 5.20
N ASN A 61 13.23 -3.42 5.06
CA ASN A 61 14.11 -4.19 5.92
C ASN A 61 15.38 -3.39 6.24
N GLU A 62 16.40 -4.05 6.78
CA GLU A 62 17.67 -3.39 7.14
C GLU A 62 18.45 -2.87 5.93
N ILE A 63 18.21 -3.46 4.76
CA ILE A 63 19.00 -3.24 3.53
C ILE A 63 18.22 -2.38 2.52
N ASP A 64 16.91 -2.57 2.40
CA ASP A 64 16.09 -2.03 1.31
C ASP A 64 14.70 -1.60 1.79
N ALA A 65 14.07 -0.70 1.04
CA ALA A 65 12.69 -0.27 1.24
C ALA A 65 12.01 0.00 -0.11
N GLY A 66 10.78 -0.50 -0.26
CA GLY A 66 10.06 -0.47 -1.53
C GLY A 66 8.60 -0.09 -1.37
N ASN A 67 8.11 0.63 -2.38
CA ASN A 67 6.70 0.90 -2.62
C ASN A 67 6.31 0.20 -3.92
N LEU A 68 5.56 -0.89 -3.81
CA LEU A 68 5.20 -1.76 -4.92
C LEU A 68 3.74 -1.54 -5.29
N THR A 69 3.49 -0.78 -6.36
CA THR A 69 2.15 -0.55 -6.89
C THR A 69 1.65 -1.78 -7.65
N ILE A 70 0.58 -2.39 -7.13
CA ILE A 70 -0.04 -3.62 -7.68
C ILE A 70 -1.19 -3.28 -8.62
N SER A 71 -1.89 -2.18 -8.36
CA SER A 71 -3.07 -1.82 -9.11
C SER A 71 -3.22 -0.30 -9.20
N ASN A 72 -3.59 0.21 -10.36
CA ASN A 72 -3.89 1.62 -10.60
C ASN A 72 -5.08 1.72 -11.54
N GLY A 73 -6.16 2.35 -11.10
CA GLY A 73 -7.37 2.45 -11.90
C GLY A 73 -8.52 3.14 -11.19
N SER A 74 -9.63 3.28 -11.91
CA SER A 74 -10.91 3.67 -11.33
C SER A 74 -11.63 2.41 -10.88
N PHE A 75 -11.59 2.14 -9.57
CA PHE A 75 -12.24 0.97 -8.97
C PHE A 75 -13.54 1.38 -8.29
N SER A 76 -14.59 0.60 -8.52
CA SER A 76 -15.72 0.61 -7.60
C SER A 76 -15.28 0.14 -6.20
N PRO A 77 -16.01 0.52 -5.13
CA PRO A 77 -15.65 0.09 -3.77
C PRO A 77 -15.56 -1.43 -3.60
N ILE A 78 -16.41 -2.20 -4.30
CA ILE A 78 -16.40 -3.67 -4.20
C ILE A 78 -15.20 -4.29 -4.93
N GLU A 79 -14.78 -3.73 -6.06
CA GLU A 79 -13.57 -4.18 -6.78
C GLU A 79 -12.33 -3.93 -5.94
N LEU A 80 -12.22 -2.72 -5.38
CA LEU A 80 -11.12 -2.37 -4.49
C LEU A 80 -11.08 -3.30 -3.28
N TYR A 81 -12.22 -3.51 -2.60
CA TYR A 81 -12.30 -4.45 -1.49
C TYR A 81 -11.83 -5.86 -1.85
N ARG A 82 -12.21 -6.38 -3.02
CA ARG A 82 -11.79 -7.71 -3.49
C ARG A 82 -10.28 -7.76 -3.77
N ILE A 83 -9.73 -6.78 -4.49
CA ILE A 83 -8.29 -6.68 -4.76
C ILE A 83 -7.49 -6.74 -3.46
N ILE A 84 -7.93 -5.96 -2.46
CA ILE A 84 -7.28 -5.93 -1.15
C ILE A 84 -7.34 -7.30 -0.48
N LEU A 85 -8.50 -7.95 -0.44
CA LEU A 85 -8.64 -9.29 0.14
C LEU A 85 -7.82 -10.35 -0.58
N ASP A 86 -7.73 -10.28 -1.91
CA ASP A 86 -6.93 -11.22 -2.70
C ASP A 86 -5.44 -11.07 -2.34
N ILE A 87 -4.94 -9.83 -2.21
CA ILE A 87 -3.55 -9.59 -1.77
C ILE A 87 -3.32 -10.08 -0.33
N PHE A 88 -4.26 -9.84 0.59
CA PHE A 88 -4.16 -10.36 1.96
C PHE A 88 -4.18 -11.90 2.01
N SER A 89 -4.97 -12.54 1.15
CA SER A 89 -5.02 -14.01 1.05
C SER A 89 -3.69 -14.54 0.50
N LEU A 90 -3.15 -13.92 -0.55
CA LEU A 90 -1.82 -14.22 -1.07
C LEU A 90 -0.74 -14.10 0.01
N TYR A 91 -0.79 -13.07 0.86
CA TYR A 91 0.14 -12.91 1.98
C TYR A 91 0.03 -14.06 2.99
N LYS A 92 -1.19 -14.43 3.40
CA LYS A 92 -1.41 -15.49 4.39
C LYS A 92 -1.07 -16.89 3.89
N GLU A 93 -1.24 -17.13 2.60
CA GLU A 93 -1.06 -18.45 1.98
C GLU A 93 0.40 -18.74 1.58
N ASN A 94 1.29 -17.74 1.66
CA ASN A 94 2.66 -17.86 1.17
C ASN A 94 3.69 -17.39 2.20
N PRO A 95 4.89 -18.00 2.25
CA PRO A 95 6.03 -17.40 2.95
C PRO A 95 6.31 -15.99 2.42
N ILE A 96 6.76 -15.08 3.29
CA ILE A 96 6.98 -13.67 2.94
C ILE A 96 7.86 -13.48 1.70
N THR A 97 8.91 -14.29 1.54
CA THR A 97 9.81 -14.23 0.38
C THR A 97 9.11 -14.58 -0.92
N THR A 98 8.22 -15.57 -0.89
CA THR A 98 7.38 -15.96 -2.03
C THR A 98 6.34 -14.89 -2.33
N PHE A 99 5.68 -14.35 -1.30
CA PHE A 99 4.72 -13.25 -1.44
C PHE A 99 5.37 -12.03 -2.11
N LEU A 100 6.50 -11.56 -1.58
CA LEU A 100 7.22 -10.40 -2.12
C LEU A 100 7.64 -10.63 -3.58
N ARG A 101 8.05 -11.84 -3.95
CA ARG A 101 8.36 -12.17 -5.35
C ARG A 101 7.11 -12.09 -6.23
N ILE A 102 5.99 -12.69 -5.81
CA ILE A 102 4.72 -12.63 -6.55
C ILE A 102 4.29 -11.17 -6.76
N ILE A 103 4.35 -10.36 -5.70
CA ILE A 103 4.02 -8.94 -5.73
C ILE A 103 4.96 -8.16 -6.66
N GLN A 104 6.25 -8.47 -6.63
CA GLN A 104 7.24 -7.89 -7.55
C GLN A 104 6.94 -8.22 -9.01
N ASP A 105 6.47 -9.44 -9.30
CA ASP A 105 6.10 -9.87 -10.64
C ASP A 105 4.77 -9.24 -11.12
N LEU A 106 3.83 -9.04 -10.19
CA LEU A 106 2.52 -8.40 -10.44
C LEU A 106 2.58 -6.88 -10.50
N ARG A 107 3.67 -6.25 -10.05
CA ARG A 107 3.77 -4.80 -9.97
C ARG A 107 3.52 -4.18 -11.35
N ILE A 108 2.68 -3.17 -11.40
CA ILE A 108 2.52 -2.39 -12.63
C ILE A 108 3.81 -1.61 -12.80
N SER A 109 4.48 -1.85 -13.93
CA SER A 109 5.69 -1.12 -14.31
C SER A 109 5.31 0.32 -14.66
N GLU A 110 5.16 1.18 -13.66
CA GLU A 110 5.03 2.62 -13.90
C GLU A 110 6.41 3.20 -14.24
N TYR A 111 6.89 2.90 -15.45
CA TYR A 111 8.00 3.58 -16.09
C TYR A 111 7.53 4.93 -16.65
N SER A 112 7.38 5.95 -15.81
CA SER A 112 7.43 7.35 -16.28
C SER A 112 7.55 8.33 -15.10
N SER A 113 8.79 8.58 -14.66
CA SER A 113 9.32 9.84 -14.08
C SER A 113 10.45 9.60 -13.05
N PHE A 114 10.59 8.39 -12.49
CA PHE A 114 11.55 8.13 -11.40
C PHE A 114 12.92 7.59 -11.82
N LYS A 115 13.25 7.58 -13.11
CA LYS A 115 14.49 6.98 -13.64
C LYS A 115 15.69 7.95 -13.66
N GLN A 116 15.67 8.98 -12.80
CA GLN A 116 16.69 10.02 -12.78
C GLN A 116 17.05 10.51 -11.37
N ILE A 117 17.13 9.66 -10.33
CA ILE A 117 17.62 10.14 -9.03
C ILE A 117 18.46 9.06 -8.32
N THR A 118 19.70 9.45 -8.06
CA THR A 118 20.84 8.84 -7.36
C THR A 118 20.51 8.28 -5.96
N LEU A 119 21.46 7.55 -5.34
CA LEU A 119 21.46 6.99 -3.96
C LEU A 119 20.79 7.86 -2.85
N GLU A 120 20.75 9.18 -3.01
CA GLU A 120 20.02 10.09 -2.11
C GLU A 120 18.51 9.82 -2.08
N ASN A 121 17.94 9.29 -3.17
CA ASN A 121 16.52 8.97 -3.28
C ASN A 121 16.15 7.66 -2.59
N GLU A 122 17.04 6.67 -2.57
CA GLU A 122 16.78 5.39 -1.87
C GLU A 122 16.62 5.63 -0.37
N ASN A 123 17.50 6.45 0.21
CA ASN A 123 17.38 6.88 1.60
C ASN A 123 16.13 7.74 1.83
N SER A 124 15.77 8.60 0.88
CA SER A 124 14.55 9.42 0.97
C SER A 124 13.27 8.56 0.96
N VAL A 125 13.16 7.63 0.02
CA VAL A 125 12.05 6.65 -0.09
C VAL A 125 12.00 5.79 1.16
N ARG A 126 13.14 5.28 1.62
CA ARG A 126 13.23 4.52 2.87
C ARG A 126 12.76 5.32 4.08
N ASN A 127 13.24 6.56 4.23
CA ASN A 127 12.83 7.43 5.33
C ASN A 127 11.34 7.78 5.26
N GLN A 128 10.80 7.98 4.06
CA GLN A 128 9.37 8.18 3.87
C GLN A 128 8.58 6.95 4.32
N ILE A 129 8.95 5.75 3.85
CA ILE A 129 8.30 4.51 4.26
C ILE A 129 8.36 4.34 5.78
N ILE A 130 9.54 4.52 6.38
CA ILE A 130 9.70 4.42 7.84
C ILE A 130 8.77 5.41 8.57
N ARG A 131 8.68 6.65 8.12
CA ARG A 131 7.74 7.63 8.70
C ARG A 131 6.29 7.21 8.58
N GLU A 132 5.90 6.61 7.45
CA GLU A 132 4.56 6.05 7.29
C GLU A 132 4.32 4.91 8.29
N PHE A 133 5.31 4.06 8.58
CA PHE A 133 5.18 3.04 9.63
C PHE A 133 5.14 3.62 11.04
N ASP A 134 5.95 4.63 11.34
CA ASP A 134 5.97 5.29 12.65
C ASP A 134 4.63 5.95 12.95
N LEU A 135 4.01 6.59 11.93
CA LEU A 135 2.66 7.13 12.02
C LEU A 135 1.65 6.03 12.44
N ILE A 136 1.68 4.88 11.77
CA ILE A 136 0.75 3.76 12.07
C ILE A 136 1.01 3.17 13.45
N ARG A 137 2.27 3.00 13.86
CA ARG A 137 2.64 2.41 15.15
C ARG A 137 2.39 3.33 16.35
N SER A 138 2.21 4.63 16.12
CA SER A 138 1.97 5.62 17.17
C SER A 138 0.51 5.80 17.57
N GLN A 139 -0.43 5.14 16.87
CA GLN A 139 -1.87 5.13 17.16
C GLN A 139 -2.25 3.98 18.10
#